data_AF-A0A969U6Y8-F1
#
_entry.id   AF-A0A969U6Y8-F1
#
_cell.length_a   1.000
_cell.length_b   1.000
_cell.length_c   1.000
_cell.angle_alpha   90.00
_cell.angle_beta   90.00
_cell.angle_gamma   90.00
#
_symmetry.space_group_name_H-M   'P 1'
#
loop_
_entity.id
_entity.type
_entity.pdbx_description
1 polymer ?
#
loop_
_entity_poly.entity_id
_entity_poly.type
_entity_poly.pdbx_seq_one_letter_code
_entity_poly.pdbx_strand_id
1 'polypeptide(L)'
;MSRAYAEGAVSLEVSLPYLINKTINYLETTPLEPASVIFAIASLLNLDRFTTKYNKFIDLIVDAQAEDGSWPITSFFIDNESNHYGSKELTTSFALEVLSRTVLPFDCN
;
A
#
# COMPACT_ATOMS: atom_id res chain seq x y z
N MET A 1 -1.80 19.50 -12.89
CA MET A 1 -3.25 19.29 -12.82
C MET A 1 -3.59 18.03 -13.61
N SER A 2 -4.40 17.12 -13.08
CA SER A 2 -4.70 15.83 -13.73
C SER A 2 -5.77 16.01 -14.82
N ARG A 3 -5.75 15.13 -15.84
CA ARG A 3 -6.73 15.12 -16.94
C ARG A 3 -8.18 15.07 -16.44
N ALA A 4 -8.43 14.33 -15.36
CA ALA A 4 -9.74 14.21 -14.73
C ALA A 4 -10.29 15.57 -14.24
N TYR A 5 -9.43 16.43 -13.68
CA TYR A 5 -9.84 17.77 -13.26
C TYR A 5 -10.15 18.67 -14.45
N ALA A 6 -9.39 18.55 -15.55
CA ALA A 6 -9.67 19.26 -16.80
C ALA A 6 -10.99 18.83 -17.46
N GLU A 7 -11.43 17.59 -17.20
CA GLU A 7 -12.71 17.03 -17.64
C GLU A 7 -13.86 17.26 -16.63
N GLY A 8 -13.65 18.09 -15.60
CA GLY A 8 -14.69 18.50 -14.66
C GLY A 8 -14.91 17.56 -13.47
N ALA A 9 -14.05 16.57 -13.25
CA ALA A 9 -14.11 15.77 -12.03
C ALA A 9 -13.73 16.64 -10.82
N VAL A 10 -14.64 16.74 -9.86
CA VAL A 10 -14.47 17.54 -8.63
C VAL A 10 -14.09 16.70 -7.41
N SER A 11 -14.25 15.37 -7.48
CA SER A 11 -14.03 14.47 -6.35
C SER A 11 -13.59 13.08 -6.82
N LEU A 12 -12.73 12.44 -6.01
CA LEU A 12 -12.35 11.04 -6.17
C LEU A 12 -13.38 10.07 -5.57
N GLU A 13 -14.35 10.56 -4.80
CA GLU A 13 -15.35 9.74 -4.09
C GLU A 13 -16.08 8.76 -5.01
N VAL A 14 -16.44 9.19 -6.23
CA VAL A 14 -17.15 8.36 -7.21
C VAL A 14 -16.33 7.12 -7.59
N SER A 15 -15.00 7.20 -7.54
CA SER A 15 -14.09 6.10 -7.88
C SER A 15 -13.69 5.24 -6.68
N LEU A 16 -13.95 5.69 -5.45
CA LEU A 16 -13.51 4.98 -4.25
C LEU A 16 -14.03 3.53 -4.16
N PRO A 17 -15.32 3.23 -4.41
CA PRO A 17 -15.79 1.85 -4.33
C PRO A 17 -15.06 0.92 -5.30
N TYR A 18 -14.80 1.40 -6.51
CA TYR A 18 -14.05 0.65 -7.51
C TYR A 18 -12.59 0.42 -7.06
N LEU A 19 -11.91 1.46 -6.58
CA LEU A 19 -10.52 1.38 -6.14
C LEU A 19 -10.37 0.44 -4.93
N ILE A 20 -11.26 0.55 -3.93
CA ILE A 20 -11.25 -0.33 -2.75
C ILE A 20 -11.40 -1.79 -3.17
N ASN A 21 -12.43 -2.10 -3.98
CA ASN A 21 -12.67 -3.46 -4.44
C ASN A 21 -11.51 -4.00 -5.28
N LYS A 22 -10.94 -3.16 -6.15
CA LYS A 22 -9.78 -3.54 -6.95
C LYS A 22 -8.55 -3.86 -6.10
N THR A 23 -8.28 -3.05 -5.08
CA THR A 23 -7.16 -3.26 -4.15
C THR A 23 -7.35 -4.52 -3.31
N ILE A 24 -8.57 -4.76 -2.80
CA ILE A 24 -8.88 -6.00 -2.06
C ILE A 24 -8.71 -7.21 -2.97
N ASN A 25 -9.28 -7.18 -4.18
CA ASN A 25 -9.14 -8.29 -5.14
C ASN A 25 -7.68 -8.55 -5.50
N TYR A 26 -6.89 -7.48 -5.69
CA TYR A 26 -5.45 -7.60 -5.95
C TYR A 26 -4.72 -8.31 -4.80
N LEU A 27 -5.00 -7.92 -3.55
CA LEU A 27 -4.45 -8.55 -2.35
C LEU A 27 -4.82 -10.05 -2.24
N GLU A 28 -5.93 -10.47 -2.83
CA GLU A 28 -6.38 -11.86 -2.79
C GLU A 28 -5.81 -12.74 -3.92
N THR A 29 -5.12 -12.15 -4.90
CA THR A 29 -4.50 -12.88 -6.03
C THR A 29 -3.01 -13.14 -5.81
N THR A 30 -2.54 -14.37 -6.10
CA THR A 30 -1.17 -14.85 -5.83
C THR A 30 -0.21 -14.79 -7.04
N PRO A 31 1.12 -14.70 -6.82
CA PRO A 31 1.83 -14.26 -5.61
C PRO A 31 2.08 -12.74 -5.59
N LEU A 32 2.17 -12.15 -4.40
CA LEU A 32 2.35 -10.71 -4.20
C LEU A 32 3.73 -10.41 -3.64
N GLU A 33 4.41 -9.44 -4.25
CA GLU A 33 5.63 -8.86 -3.72
C GLU A 33 5.33 -8.06 -2.43
N PRO A 34 6.20 -8.11 -1.40
CA PRO A 34 5.97 -7.42 -0.14
C PRO A 34 5.67 -5.92 -0.30
N ALA A 35 6.39 -5.23 -1.19
CA ALA A 35 6.16 -3.80 -1.46
C ALA A 35 4.73 -3.52 -1.96
N SER A 36 4.19 -4.39 -2.82
CA SER A 36 2.81 -4.27 -3.31
C SER A 36 1.79 -4.47 -2.20
N VAL A 37 2.05 -5.40 -1.28
CA VAL A 37 1.21 -5.60 -0.09
C VAL A 37 1.25 -4.37 0.80
N ILE A 38 2.43 -3.82 1.08
CA ILE A 38 2.61 -2.59 1.88
C ILE A 38 1.77 -1.46 1.30
N PHE A 39 1.87 -1.18 -0.01
CA PHE A 39 1.15 -0.06 -0.63
C PHE A 39 -0.36 -0.27 -0.70
N ALA A 40 -0.79 -1.50 -0.97
CA ALA A 40 -2.21 -1.83 -0.98
C ALA A 40 -2.82 -1.65 0.42
N ILE A 41 -2.15 -2.13 1.46
CA ILE A 41 -2.59 -1.97 2.84
C ILE A 41 -2.55 -0.51 3.29
N ALA A 42 -1.48 0.23 3.00
CA ALA A 42 -1.39 1.67 3.27
C ALA A 42 -2.54 2.44 2.60
N SER A 43 -2.87 2.09 1.35
CA SER A 43 -3.99 2.70 0.63
C SER A 43 -5.33 2.41 1.28
N LEU A 44 -5.59 1.17 1.70
CA LEU A 44 -6.82 0.80 2.39
C LEU A 44 -6.93 1.49 3.75
N LEU A 45 -5.83 1.57 4.50
CA LEU A 45 -5.75 2.29 5.77
C LEU A 45 -6.06 3.79 5.58
N ASN A 46 -5.51 4.43 4.55
CA ASN A 46 -5.78 5.85 4.25
C ASN A 46 -7.23 6.12 3.82
N LEU A 47 -8.00 5.07 3.51
CA LEU A 47 -9.42 5.15 3.18
C LEU A 47 -10.32 4.65 4.33
N ASP A 48 -9.75 4.35 5.50
CA ASP A 48 -10.44 3.70 6.62
C ASP A 48 -11.19 2.43 6.18
N ARG A 49 -10.50 1.58 5.43
CA ARG A 49 -11.02 0.29 4.94
C ARG A 49 -10.13 -0.86 5.35
N PHE A 50 -10.77 -2.00 5.60
CA PHE A 50 -10.12 -3.23 6.04
C PHE A 50 -10.67 -4.42 5.27
N THR A 51 -9.86 -5.47 5.17
CA THR A 51 -10.25 -6.77 4.62
C THR A 51 -10.27 -7.81 5.73
N THR A 52 -11.07 -8.88 5.60
CA THR A 52 -11.12 -9.95 6.61
C THR A 52 -9.81 -10.71 6.75
N LYS A 53 -8.94 -10.63 5.73
CA LYS A 53 -7.60 -11.25 5.72
C LYS A 53 -6.49 -10.28 6.11
N TYR A 54 -6.83 -9.16 6.75
CA TYR A 54 -5.88 -8.09 7.06
C TYR A 54 -4.64 -8.59 7.79
N ASN A 55 -4.80 -9.39 8.85
CA ASN A 55 -3.69 -9.92 9.64
C ASN A 55 -2.71 -10.74 8.81
N LYS A 56 -3.21 -11.55 7.86
CA LYS A 56 -2.35 -12.31 6.94
C LYS A 56 -1.42 -11.40 6.15
N PHE A 57 -1.90 -10.23 5.72
CA PHE A 57 -1.07 -9.28 4.98
C PHE A 57 -0.08 -8.56 5.89
N ILE A 58 -0.43 -8.33 7.15
CA ILE A 58 0.51 -7.79 8.14
C ILE A 58 1.63 -8.79 8.42
N ASP A 59 1.31 -10.07 8.59
CA ASP A 59 2.30 -11.13 8.78
C ASP A 59 3.27 -11.17 7.59
N LEU A 60 2.76 -11.09 6.34
CA LEU A 60 3.61 -11.01 5.14
C LEU A 60 4.54 -9.79 5.13
N ILE A 61 4.10 -8.65 5.66
CA ILE A 61 4.93 -7.45 5.77
C ILE A 61 6.02 -7.69 6.82
N VAL A 62 5.66 -8.21 8.00
CA VAL A 62 6.62 -8.50 9.07
C VAL A 62 7.66 -9.53 8.64
N ASP A 63 7.23 -10.62 8.01
CA ASP A 63 8.11 -11.70 7.53
C ASP A 63 9.08 -11.23 6.44
N ALA A 64 8.75 -10.15 5.72
CA ALA A 64 9.61 -9.56 4.70
C ALA A 64 10.64 -8.56 5.26
N GLN A 65 10.63 -8.28 6.56
CA GLN A 65 11.62 -7.41 7.19
C GLN A 65 13.00 -8.07 7.19
N ALA A 66 14.01 -7.36 6.71
CA ALA A 66 15.40 -7.80 6.77
C ALA A 66 15.98 -7.69 8.20
N GLU A 67 17.11 -8.34 8.45
CA GLU A 67 17.77 -8.33 9.77
C GLU A 67 18.14 -6.93 10.28
N ASP A 68 18.38 -5.98 9.39
CA ASP A 68 18.66 -4.58 9.72
C ASP A 68 17.39 -3.73 9.95
N GLY A 69 16.22 -4.36 9.95
CA GLY A 69 14.93 -3.74 10.21
C GLY A 69 14.26 -3.09 8.98
N SER A 70 14.86 -3.22 7.80
CA SER A 70 14.38 -2.58 6.57
C SER A 70 13.54 -3.50 5.67
N TRP A 71 12.96 -2.92 4.62
CA TRP A 71 12.29 -3.67 3.54
C TRP A 71 13.02 -3.53 2.19
N PRO A 72 12.83 -4.50 1.27
CA PRO A 72 13.43 -4.45 -0.06
C PRO A 72 13.15 -3.14 -0.82
N ILE A 73 14.14 -2.68 -1.60
CA ILE A 73 13.97 -1.50 -2.45
C ILE A 73 12.94 -1.83 -3.53
N THR A 74 11.98 -0.93 -3.74
CA THR A 74 11.11 -0.95 -4.91
C THR A 74 11.34 0.27 -5.77
N SER A 75 11.09 0.14 -7.07
CA SER A 75 11.08 1.27 -7.99
C SER A 75 9.78 2.06 -7.84
N PHE A 76 9.88 3.36 -7.68
CA PHE A 76 8.75 4.29 -7.57
C PHE A 76 8.64 5.24 -8.76
N PHE A 77 9.77 5.55 -9.40
CA PHE A 77 9.83 6.44 -10.55
C PHE A 77 10.64 5.78 -11.67
N ILE A 78 10.20 6.02 -12.90
CA ILE A 78 10.88 5.59 -14.12
C ILE A 78 11.07 6.85 -14.97
N ASP A 79 12.30 7.11 -15.40
CA ASP A 79 12.57 8.23 -16.30
C ASP A 79 12.29 7.87 -17.77
N ASN A 80 12.49 8.84 -18.67
CA ASN A 80 12.28 8.65 -20.10
C ASN A 80 13.28 7.66 -20.74
N GLU A 81 14.36 7.33 -20.03
CA GLU A 81 15.38 6.37 -20.45
C GLU A 81 15.15 4.98 -19.85
N SER A 82 14.03 4.78 -19.16
CA SER A 82 13.69 3.53 -18.45
C SER A 82 14.60 3.20 -17.26
N ASN A 83 15.29 4.20 -16.69
CA ASN A 83 16.00 4.00 -15.43
C ASN A 83 15.01 3.96 -14.27
N HIS A 84 15.22 3.03 -13.34
CA HIS A 84 14.37 2.80 -12.19
C HIS A 84 14.93 3.47 -10.94
N TYR A 85 14.13 4.33 -10.31
CA TYR A 85 14.50 5.05 -9.11
C TYR A 85 13.63 4.65 -7.94
N GLY A 86 14.26 4.46 -6.79
CA GLY A 86 13.64 4.13 -5.52
C GLY A 86 14.66 4.17 -4.40
N SER A 87 14.20 4.05 -3.16
CA SER A 87 15.09 3.97 -2.02
C SER A 87 14.58 2.98 -0.99
N LYS A 88 15.52 2.42 -0.24
CA LYS A 88 15.26 1.46 0.84
C LYS A 88 14.51 2.14 1.98
N GLU A 89 14.89 3.38 2.26
CA GLU A 89 14.31 4.26 3.26
C GLU A 89 12.84 4.54 2.95
N LEU A 90 12.50 4.74 1.66
CA LEU A 90 11.13 5.03 1.26
C LEU A 90 10.23 3.80 1.43
N THR A 91 10.63 2.61 0.95
CA THR A 91 9.85 1.39 1.21
C THR A 91 9.70 1.13 2.71
N THR A 92 10.78 1.31 3.46
CA THR A 92 10.79 1.12 4.92
C THR A 92 9.85 2.11 5.60
N SER A 93 9.78 3.38 5.17
CA SER A 93 8.84 4.35 5.75
C SER A 93 7.38 3.95 5.55
N PHE A 94 7.02 3.40 4.38
CA PHE A 94 5.67 2.90 4.15
C PHE A 94 5.36 1.66 4.98
N ALA A 95 6.32 0.74 5.12
CA ALA A 95 6.16 -0.44 5.98
C ALA A 95 5.91 -0.03 7.44
N LEU A 96 6.71 0.90 7.95
CA LEU A 96 6.55 1.43 9.31
C LEU A 96 5.24 2.19 9.49
N GLU A 97 4.79 2.96 8.49
CA GLU A 97 3.49 3.63 8.52
C GLU A 97 2.36 2.60 8.70
N VAL A 98 2.36 1.55 7.87
CA VAL A 98 1.38 0.46 7.98
C VAL A 98 1.43 -0.17 9.36
N LEU A 99 2.59 -0.66 9.80
CA LEU A 99 2.74 -1.38 11.07
C LEU A 99 2.39 -0.51 12.29
N SER A 100 2.74 0.78 12.27
CA SER A 100 2.40 1.69 13.37
C SER A 100 0.89 1.85 13.57
N ARG A 101 0.12 1.74 12.49
CA ARG A 101 -1.35 1.87 12.50
C ARG A 101 -2.07 0.55 12.75
N THR A 102 -1.36 -0.57 12.65
CA THR A 102 -1.91 -1.91 12.93
C THR A 102 -1.66 -2.38 14.35
N VAL A 103 -0.56 -1.91 14.96
CA VAL A 103 -0.15 -2.26 16.33
C VAL A 103 -0.89 -1.41 17.39
N LEU A 104 -1.53 -0.31 16.99
CA LEU A 104 -2.48 0.37 17.89
C LEU A 104 -3.69 -0.55 18.10
N PRO A 105 -4.02 -0.89 19.35
CA PRO A 105 -5.00 -1.91 19.64
C PRO A 105 -6.35 -1.47 19.06
N PHE A 106 -6.89 -2.29 18.18
CA PHE A 106 -8.32 -2.55 18.19
C PHE A 106 -8.65 -3.22 19.54
N ASP A 107 -8.61 -2.44 20.62
CA ASP A 107 -9.39 -2.69 21.81
C ASP A 107 -10.85 -2.48 21.42
N CYS A 108 -11.39 -3.44 20.67
CA CYS A 108 -12.81 -3.60 20.47
C CYS A 108 -13.35 -4.43 21.63
N ASN A 109 -13.82 -3.74 22.67
CA ASN A 109 -15.12 -3.95 23.33
C ASN A 109 -15.34 -2.89 24.42
#